data_AF-A0A0C2BGS1-F1
#
_entry.id   AF-A0A0C2BGS1-F1
#
_cell.length_a   1.000
_cell.length_b   1.000
_cell.length_c   1.000
_cell.angle_alpha   90.00
_cell.angle_beta   90.00
_cell.angle_gamma   90.00
#
_symmetry.space_group_name_H-M   'P 1'
#
loop_
_entity.id
_entity.type
_entity.pdbx_description
1 polymer ?
#
loop_
_entity_poly.entity_id
_entity_poly.type
_entity_poly.pdbx_seq_one_letter_code
_entity_poly.pdbx_strand_id
1 'polypeptide(L)'
;MQKTFSYKHYDPNRLLDTLQQRLGVSNDQALAQRLCISSKTLDKIRNGDLQLSATLLLCMAECAATSMDELRSIVGDRRRKLRLPYRIAA
;
A
#
# COMPACT_ATOMS: atom_id res chain seq x y z
N MET A 1 5.64 -4.01 32.30
CA MET A 1 5.06 -4.58 31.07
C MET A 1 3.83 -3.77 30.68
N GLN A 2 3.95 -2.81 29.76
CA GLN A 2 2.79 -2.13 29.17
C GLN A 2 2.69 -2.60 27.72
N LYS A 3 1.63 -3.36 27.40
CA LYS A 3 1.35 -3.82 26.05
C LYS A 3 0.64 -2.67 25.33
N THR A 4 1.42 -1.79 24.72
CA THR A 4 0.90 -0.71 23.87
C THR A 4 0.18 -1.34 22.67
N PHE A 5 -1.13 -1.10 22.57
CA PHE A 5 -1.91 -1.46 21.38
C PHE A 5 -1.44 -0.60 20.21
N SER A 6 -0.43 -1.07 19.47
CA SER A 6 0.04 -0.43 18.23
C SER A 6 -1.05 -0.59 17.17
N TYR A 7 -1.81 0.47 16.93
CA TYR A 7 -2.72 0.54 15.79
C TYR A 7 -1.88 0.31 14.54
N LYS A 8 -2.06 -0.80 13.81
CA LYS A 8 -1.34 -1.03 12.54
C LYS A 8 -1.54 0.19 11.63
N HIS A 9 -0.49 0.98 11.49
CA HIS A 9 -0.45 2.22 10.72
C HIS A 9 -0.36 1.88 9.23
N TYR A 10 -0.89 2.77 8.40
CA TYR A 10 -0.72 2.70 6.95
C TYR A 10 0.77 2.79 6.62
N ASP A 11 1.34 1.73 6.03
CA ASP A 11 2.76 1.65 5.70
C ASP A 11 2.94 1.12 4.25
N PRO A 12 3.18 2.03 3.29
CA PRO A 12 3.47 1.66 1.90
C PRO A 12 4.79 0.91 1.74
N ASN A 13 5.79 1.15 2.60
CA ASN A 13 7.11 0.52 2.47
C ASN A 13 6.99 -0.99 2.62
N ARG A 14 6.21 -1.44 3.61
CA ARG A 14 5.92 -2.85 3.82
C ARG A 14 5.30 -3.53 2.60
N LEU A 15 4.41 -2.84 1.88
CA LEU A 15 3.85 -3.35 0.64
C LEU A 15 4.90 -3.44 -0.45
N LEU A 16 5.65 -2.35 -0.68
CA LEU A 16 6.66 -2.31 -1.74
C LEU A 16 7.75 -3.36 -1.52
N ASP A 17 8.21 -3.56 -0.28
CA ASP A 17 9.18 -4.59 0.05
C ASP A 17 8.62 -6.00 -0.16
N THR A 18 7.35 -6.21 0.20
CA THR A 18 6.66 -7.49 -0.09
C THR A 18 6.59 -7.75 -1.60
N LEU A 19 6.31 -6.72 -2.40
CA LEU A 19 6.28 -6.82 -3.86
C LEU A 19 7.67 -7.08 -4.44
N GLN A 20 8.73 -6.46 -3.90
CA GLN A 20 10.10 -6.75 -4.33
C GLN A 20 10.44 -8.23 -4.14
N GLN A 21 10.12 -8.78 -2.96
CA GLN A 21 10.36 -10.19 -2.66
C GLN A 21 9.54 -11.13 -3.56
N ARG A 22 8.26 -10.82 -3.79
CA ARG A 22 7.38 -11.65 -4.65
C ARG A 22 7.77 -11.62 -6.13
N LEU A 23 8.22 -10.48 -6.62
CA LEU A 23 8.57 -10.29 -8.02
C LEU A 23 10.05 -10.58 -8.32
N GLY A 24 10.86 -10.89 -7.30
CA GLY A 24 12.28 -11.17 -7.44
C GLY A 24 13.08 -9.98 -7.96
N VAL A 25 12.66 -8.75 -7.63
CA VAL A 25 13.36 -7.52 -8.03
C VAL A 25 14.15 -6.95 -6.86
N SER A 26 15.37 -6.50 -7.14
CA SER A 26 16.34 -6.07 -6.11
C SER A 26 16.30 -4.58 -5.80
N ASN A 27 15.68 -3.78 -6.65
CA ASN A 27 15.66 -2.34 -6.51
C ASN A 27 14.34 -1.72 -6.97
N ASP A 28 14.11 -0.50 -6.51
CA ASP A 28 12.90 0.26 -6.77
C ASP A 28 12.74 0.66 -8.25
N GLN A 29 13.82 0.76 -9.02
CA GLN A 29 13.73 1.00 -10.46
C GLN A 29 13.14 -0.21 -11.20
N ALA A 30 13.60 -1.42 -10.87
CA ALA A 30 13.08 -2.66 -11.42
C ALA A 30 11.64 -2.89 -10.97
N LEU A 31 11.31 -2.57 -9.71
CA LEU A 31 9.93 -2.59 -9.22
C LEU A 31 9.04 -1.61 -10.00
N ALA A 32 9.49 -0.38 -10.22
CA ALA A 32 8.74 0.63 -10.97
C ALA A 32 8.45 0.18 -12.42
N GLN A 33 9.43 -0.43 -13.09
CA GLN A 33 9.26 -1.00 -14.42
C GLN A 33 8.23 -2.14 -14.44
N ARG A 34 8.29 -3.05 -13.47
CA ARG A 34 7.31 -4.16 -13.35
C ARG A 34 5.90 -3.67 -13.11
N LEU A 35 5.75 -2.58 -12.36
CA LEU A 35 4.47 -1.95 -12.05
C LEU A 35 4.03 -0.92 -13.11
N CYS A 36 4.79 -0.74 -14.19
CA CYS A 36 4.53 0.26 -15.24
C CYS A 36 4.36 1.70 -14.71
N ILE A 37 5.10 2.07 -13.66
CA ILE A 37 5.10 3.42 -13.08
C ILE A 37 6.49 4.06 -13.17
N SER A 38 6.54 5.39 -12.99
CA SER A 38 7.82 6.09 -12.91
C SER A 38 8.50 5.85 -11.55
N SER A 39 9.85 5.78 -11.54
CA SER A 39 10.62 5.71 -10.28
C SER A 39 10.29 6.88 -9.35
N LYS A 40 10.06 8.07 -9.90
CA LYS A 40 9.65 9.25 -9.14
C LYS A 40 8.30 9.08 -8.42
N THR A 41 7.37 8.35 -9.03
CA THR A 41 6.09 7.99 -8.38
C THR A 41 6.35 7.07 -7.20
N LEU A 42 7.24 6.08 -7.38
CA LEU A 42 7.59 5.11 -6.36
C LEU A 42 8.34 5.78 -5.19
N ASP A 43 9.26 6.70 -5.47
CA ASP A 43 9.94 7.52 -4.45
C ASP A 43 8.95 8.33 -3.60
N LYS A 44 7.94 8.95 -4.23
CA LYS A 44 6.89 9.66 -3.50
C LYS A 44 6.06 8.73 -2.61
N ILE A 45 5.84 7.49 -3.02
CA ILE A 45 5.12 6.51 -2.20
C ILE A 45 5.99 6.07 -1.01
N ARG A 46 7.29 5.81 -1.24
CA ARG A 46 8.27 5.46 -0.20
C ARG A 46 8.37 6.53 0.88
N ASN A 47 8.41 7.79 0.47
CA ASN A 47 8.47 8.95 1.36
C ASN A 47 7.14 9.31 2.01
N GLY A 48 6.03 8.69 1.59
CA GLY A 48 4.69 8.99 2.10
C GLY A 48 4.03 10.24 1.49
N ASP A 49 4.67 10.88 0.52
CA ASP A 49 4.15 12.05 -0.21
C ASP A 49 3.00 11.71 -1.16
N LEU A 50 2.85 10.42 -1.49
CA LEU A 50 1.78 9.92 -2.35
C LEU A 50 1.10 8.70 -1.74
N GLN A 51 -0.22 8.82 -1.55
CA GLN A 51 -1.05 7.67 -1.18
C GLN A 51 -1.24 6.73 -2.37
N LEU A 52 -1.34 5.43 -2.07
CA LEU A 52 -1.66 4.41 -3.07
C LEU A 52 -3.09 4.64 -3.58
N SER A 53 -3.25 4.82 -4.90
CA SER A 53 -4.57 4.88 -5.52
C SER A 53 -5.16 3.47 -5.66
N ALA A 54 -6.49 3.38 -5.83
CA ALA A 54 -7.13 2.10 -6.11
C ALA A 54 -6.61 1.46 -7.40
N THR A 55 -6.39 2.26 -8.45
CA THR A 55 -5.81 1.82 -9.72
C THR A 55 -4.41 1.24 -9.52
N LEU A 56 -3.57 1.90 -8.72
CA LEU A 56 -2.21 1.41 -8.47
C LEU A 56 -2.22 0.09 -7.68
N LEU A 57 -3.11 -0.05 -6.69
CA LEU A 57 -3.31 -1.30 -5.97
C LEU A 57 -3.80 -2.43 -6.89
N LEU A 58 -4.65 -2.12 -7.87
CA LEU A 58 -5.11 -3.09 -8.86
C LEU A 58 -3.94 -3.58 -9.73
N CYS A 59 -3.14 -2.66 -10.28
CA CYS A 59 -1.96 -3.03 -11.06
C CYS A 59 -0.96 -3.86 -10.25
N MET A 60 -0.71 -3.50 -8.98
CA MET A 60 0.14 -4.29 -8.09
C MET A 60 -0.40 -5.70 -7.86
N ALA A 61 -1.74 -5.83 -7.74
CA ALA A 61 -2.39 -7.12 -7.54
C ALA A 61 -2.25 -8.03 -8.76
N GLU A 62 -2.41 -7.46 -9.96
CA GLU A 62 -2.21 -8.13 -11.23
C GLU A 62 -0.75 -8.58 -11.40
N CYS A 63 0.22 -7.69 -11.18
CA CYS A 63 1.65 -8.00 -11.32
C CYS A 63 2.12 -9.10 -10.36
N ALA A 64 1.60 -9.10 -9.12
CA ALA A 64 2.00 -10.06 -8.08
C ALA A 64 1.06 -11.27 -7.94
N ALA A 65 0.13 -11.46 -8.90
CA ALA A 65 -0.85 -12.55 -8.91
C ALA A 65 -1.56 -12.74 -7.56
N THR A 66 -1.99 -11.64 -6.95
CA THR A 66 -2.57 -11.57 -5.60
C THR A 66 -3.87 -10.78 -5.63
N SER A 67 -4.59 -10.73 -4.51
CA SER A 67 -5.85 -9.99 -4.40
C SER A 67 -5.64 -8.58 -3.84
N MET A 68 -6.51 -7.65 -4.25
CA MET A 68 -6.48 -6.28 -3.73
C MET A 68 -6.72 -6.20 -2.22
N ASP A 69 -7.50 -7.14 -1.65
CA ASP A 69 -7.74 -7.23 -0.21
C ASP A 69 -6.49 -7.68 0.56
N GLU A 70 -5.69 -8.58 -0.01
CA GLU A 70 -4.40 -8.97 0.55
C GLU A 70 -3.42 -7.79 0.57
N LEU A 71 -3.30 -7.05 -0.53
CA LEU A 71 -2.44 -5.87 -0.59
C LEU A 71 -2.85 -4.81 0.44
N ARG A 72 -4.16 -4.57 0.60
CA ARG A 72 -4.68 -3.65 1.62
C ARG A 72 -4.37 -4.12 3.03
N SER A 73 -4.44 -5.43 3.28
CA SER A 73 -4.07 -6.03 4.56
C SER A 73 -2.57 -5.82 4.87
N ILE A 74 -1.70 -5.94 3.87
CA ILE A 74 -0.27 -5.70 3.99
C ILE A 74 0.02 -4.23 4.33
N VAL A 75 -0.57 -3.29 3.57
CA VAL A 75 -0.42 -1.83 3.76
C VAL A 75 -1.04 -1.36 5.07
N GLY A 76 -2.11 -2.00 5.53
CA GLY A 76 -2.96 -1.47 6.59
C GLY A 76 -3.96 -0.41 6.08
N ASP A 77 -4.30 -0.45 4.80
CA ASP A 77 -5.28 0.49 4.21
C ASP A 77 -6.70 0.16 4.67
N ARG A 78 -7.31 1.09 5.42
CA ARG A 78 -8.66 0.97 5.98
C ARG A 78 -9.72 1.75 5.21
N ARG A 79 -9.42 2.35 4.05
CA ARG A 79 -10.35 3.23 3.31
C ARG A 79 -11.63 2.55 2.79
N ARG A 80 -11.70 1.21 2.76
CA ARG A 80 -12.94 0.45 2.46
C ARG A 80 -13.94 0.45 3.63
N LYS A 81 -13.49 0.66 4.86
CA LYS A 81 -14.38 0.81 6.02
C LYS A 81 -14.89 2.24 6.03
N LEU A 82 -16.15 2.43 5.63
CA LEU A 82 -16.85 3.72 5.65
C LEU A 82 -16.41 4.56 6.85
N ARG A 83 -15.77 5.69 6.57
CA ARG A 83 -15.69 6.78 7.54
C ARG A 83 -17.02 7.51 7.46
N LEU A 84 -18.01 7.03 8.20
CA LEU A 84 -19.19 7.81 8.55
C LEU A 84 -18.89 8.57 9.84
N PRO A 85 -18.42 9.83 9.80
CA PRO A 85 -18.56 10.71 10.95
C PRO A 85 -20.02 11.20 10.99
N TYR A 86 -20.95 10.28 11.22
CA TYR A 86 -22.33 10.64 11.49
C TYR A 86 -22.39 11.31 12.87
N ARG A 87 -22.43 12.64 12.90
CA ARG A 87 -23.15 13.42 13.92
C ARG A 87 -24.40 13.98 13.24
N ILE A 88 -25.52 13.27 13.31
CA ILE A 88 -26.88 13.85 13.18
C ILE A 88 -27.01 14.58 14.51
N ALA A 89 -26.84 15.90 14.45
CA ALA A 89 -27.42 16.74 15.47
C ALA A 89 -28.93 16.61 15.28
N ALA A 90 -29.59 15.99 16.26
CA ALA A 90 -31.03 16.11 16.47
C ALA A 90 -31.33 17.42 17.22
#